data_AF-A0A4Q9HJW5-F1
#
_entry.id   AF-A0A4Q9HJW5-F1
#
_cell.length_a   1.000
_cell.length_b   1.000
_cell.length_c   1.000
_cell.angle_alpha   90.00
_cell.angle_beta   90.00
_cell.angle_gamma   90.00
#
_symmetry.space_group_name_H-M   'P 1'
#
loop_
_entity.id
_entity.type
_entity.pdbx_description
1 polymer ?
#
loop_
_entity_poly.entity_id
_entity_poly.type
_entity_poly.pdbx_seq_one_letter_code
_entity_poly.pdbx_strand_id
1 'polypeptide(L)'
;MPLHVPPAPAPALRSVLTALGSPTAVREAPTSALRDHQGPLSPDHPLPVHVWDDVSRAGGPLRTRPAGWRFLVRGGERAVAAAEARLTADGWTFSHFCGGPYVNATEQALHQAELLTTPYQPRLLSVP
;
A
#
# COMPACT_ATOMS: atom_id res chain seq x y z
N MET A 1 -7.38 -5.56 18.98
CA MET A 1 -7.30 -5.06 17.60
C MET A 1 -8.04 -6.05 16.72
N PRO A 2 -9.23 -5.69 16.23
CA PRO A 2 -10.03 -6.51 15.32
C PRO A 2 -9.45 -6.60 13.90
N LEU A 3 -8.51 -5.73 13.49
CA LEU A 3 -7.85 -5.90 12.20
C LEU A 3 -6.65 -6.83 12.27
N HIS A 4 -6.69 -7.84 11.41
CA HIS A 4 -5.56 -8.73 11.16
C HIS A 4 -4.77 -8.21 9.96
N VAL A 5 -3.74 -7.43 10.24
CA VAL A 5 -2.80 -6.99 9.20
C VAL A 5 -1.79 -8.13 8.95
N PRO A 6 -1.82 -8.78 7.77
CA PRO A 6 -0.87 -9.84 7.48
C PRO A 6 0.55 -9.25 7.36
N PRO A 7 1.59 -9.98 7.81
CA PRO A 7 2.95 -9.52 7.58
C PRO A 7 3.24 -9.49 6.07
N ALA A 8 3.78 -8.36 5.60
CA ALA A 8 4.28 -8.30 4.23
C ALA A 8 5.49 -9.24 4.04
N PRO A 9 5.70 -9.77 2.82
CA PRO A 9 6.94 -10.44 2.48
C PRO A 9 8.14 -9.54 2.80
N ALA A 10 9.09 -10.05 3.57
CA ALA A 10 10.32 -9.34 3.90
C ALA A 10 11.03 -8.69 2.69
N PRO A 11 11.15 -9.34 1.51
CA PRO A 11 11.73 -8.68 0.33
C PRO A 11 10.89 -7.51 -0.21
N ALA A 12 9.55 -7.55 -0.08
CA ALA A 12 8.69 -6.43 -0.46
C ALA A 12 8.96 -5.21 0.43
N LEU A 13 8.96 -5.40 1.76
CA LEU A 13 9.28 -4.34 2.72
C LEU A 13 10.69 -3.77 2.49
N ARG A 14 11.70 -4.63 2.25
CA ARG A 14 13.06 -4.18 1.95
C ARG A 14 13.12 -3.29 0.70
N SER A 15 12.43 -3.66 -0.37
CA SER A 15 12.40 -2.85 -1.59
C SER A 15 11.81 -1.45 -1.36
N VAL A 16 10.78 -1.33 -0.51
CA VAL A 16 10.19 -0.04 -0.13
C VAL A 16 11.13 0.77 0.76
N LEU A 17 11.78 0.15 1.74
CA LEU A 17 12.79 0.82 2.56
C LEU A 17 13.97 1.33 1.72
N THR A 18 14.43 0.55 0.74
CA THR A 18 15.46 0.98 -0.22
C THR A 18 15.00 2.20 -1.03
N ALA A 19 13.75 2.21 -1.50
CA ALA A 19 13.20 3.35 -2.25
C ALA A 19 13.05 4.61 -1.37
N LEU A 20 12.57 4.48 -0.14
CA LEU A 20 12.46 5.59 0.82
C LEU A 20 13.83 6.16 1.21
N GLY A 21 14.86 5.31 1.28
CA GLY A 21 16.24 5.72 1.53
C GLY A 21 16.95 6.32 0.31
N SER A 22 16.35 6.30 -0.89
CA SER A 22 16.91 6.86 -2.11
C SER A 22 16.40 8.30 -2.32
N PRO A 23 17.26 9.32 -2.19
CA PRO A 23 16.85 10.70 -2.39
C PRO A 23 16.33 10.97 -3.81
N THR A 24 16.83 10.24 -4.80
CA THR A 24 16.36 10.33 -6.19
C THR A 24 14.94 9.78 -6.31
N ALA A 25 14.66 8.60 -5.76
CA ALA A 25 13.33 8.00 -5.84
C ALA A 25 12.27 8.85 -5.11
N VAL A 26 12.62 9.45 -3.97
CA VAL A 26 11.75 10.37 -3.24
C VAL A 26 11.49 11.64 -4.06
N ARG A 27 12.53 12.26 -4.64
CA ARG A 27 12.39 13.48 -5.45
C ARG A 27 11.58 13.28 -6.73
N GLU A 28 11.67 12.11 -7.35
CA GLU A 28 10.92 11.77 -8.57
C GLU A 28 9.49 11.30 -8.26
N ALA A 29 9.14 11.08 -6.99
CA ALA A 29 7.80 10.65 -6.61
C ALA A 29 6.74 11.67 -7.07
N PRO A 30 5.57 11.23 -7.58
CA PRO A 30 4.50 12.13 -8.01
C PRO A 30 3.76 12.82 -6.85
N THR A 31 4.23 12.67 -5.61
CA THR A 31 3.54 13.12 -4.39
C THR A 31 4.31 14.27 -3.75
N SER A 32 3.77 15.50 -3.83
CA SER A 32 4.42 16.68 -3.21
C SER A 32 4.61 16.52 -1.70
N ALA A 33 3.58 16.01 -1.00
CA ALA A 33 3.67 15.75 0.44
C ALA A 33 4.84 14.83 0.83
N LEU A 34 5.23 13.88 -0.04
CA LEU A 34 6.39 13.03 0.18
C LEU A 34 7.71 13.76 -0.10
N ARG A 35 7.76 14.57 -1.16
CA ARG A 35 8.96 15.34 -1.55
C ARG A 35 9.30 16.44 -0.57
N ASP A 36 8.27 17.10 -0.04
CA ASP A 36 8.39 18.28 0.81
C ASP A 36 8.56 17.89 2.28
N HIS A 37 8.26 16.64 2.65
CA HIS A 37 8.40 16.14 4.01
C HIS A 37 9.85 16.23 4.49
N GLN A 38 10.03 16.83 5.66
CA GLN A 38 11.31 16.92 6.35
C GLN A 38 11.30 15.95 7.53
N GLY A 39 12.26 15.04 7.56
CA GLY A 39 12.44 14.09 8.66
C GLY A 39 12.27 12.63 8.25
N PRO A 40 12.22 11.71 9.23
CA PRO A 40 12.17 10.28 8.96
C PRO A 40 10.85 9.91 8.28
N LEU A 41 10.95 8.96 7.35
CA LEU A 41 9.84 8.30 6.69
C LEU A 41 9.85 6.84 7.10
N SER A 42 8.68 6.29 7.43
CA SER A 42 8.54 4.85 7.73
C SER A 42 7.38 4.23 6.96
N PRO A 43 7.56 3.01 6.42
CA PRO A 43 6.46 2.23 5.89
C PRO A 43 5.64 1.65 7.04
N ASP A 44 4.33 1.71 6.89
CA ASP A 44 3.37 1.28 7.90
C ASP A 44 2.12 0.67 7.23
N HIS A 45 1.29 -0.04 7.99
CA HIS A 45 0.06 -0.69 7.53
C HIS A 45 0.25 -1.42 6.19
N PRO A 46 0.98 -2.55 6.16
CA PRO A 46 1.15 -3.33 4.94
C PRO A 46 -0.18 -3.93 4.49
N LEU A 47 -0.63 -3.55 3.28
CA LEU A 47 -1.90 -3.97 2.70
C LEU A 47 -1.67 -4.83 1.45
N PRO A 48 -2.17 -6.07 1.43
CA PRO A 48 -2.18 -6.88 0.21
C PRO A 48 -3.01 -6.22 -0.88
N VAL A 49 -2.41 -6.03 -2.06
CA VAL A 49 -3.11 -5.54 -3.26
C VAL A 49 -3.52 -6.75 -4.08
N HIS A 50 -4.81 -6.84 -4.40
CA HIS A 50 -5.36 -7.82 -5.30
C HIS A 50 -5.90 -7.15 -6.55
N VAL A 51 -5.75 -7.79 -7.71
CA VAL A 51 -6.38 -7.34 -8.95
C VAL A 51 -7.57 -8.23 -9.27
N TRP A 52 -8.62 -7.63 -9.83
CA TRP A 52 -9.77 -8.37 -10.33
C TRP A 52 -9.43 -9.01 -11.69
N ASP A 53 -9.49 -10.34 -11.76
CA ASP A 53 -9.01 -11.14 -12.92
C ASP A 53 -10.01 -11.30 -14.07
N ASP A 54 -11.23 -10.79 -13.95
CA ASP A 54 -12.28 -11.02 -14.95
C ASP A 54 -13.41 -9.98 -14.81
N VAL A 55 -13.14 -8.72 -15.18
CA VAL A 55 -14.16 -7.65 -15.19
C VAL A 55 -15.21 -7.89 -16.30
N SER A 56 -14.84 -8.66 -17.32
CA SER A 56 -15.64 -8.87 -18.54
C SER A 56 -16.72 -9.95 -18.40
N ARG A 57 -16.58 -10.89 -17.46
CA ARG A 57 -17.55 -11.99 -17.28
C ARG A 57 -18.63 -11.62 -16.28
N ALA A 58 -19.71 -11.02 -16.79
CA ALA A 58 -20.91 -10.75 -16.01
C ALA A 58 -21.50 -12.06 -15.44
N GLY A 59 -21.70 -12.12 -14.12
CA GLY A 59 -22.46 -13.18 -13.44
C GLY A 59 -21.66 -14.30 -12.77
N GLY A 60 -20.32 -14.27 -12.81
CA GLY A 60 -19.46 -15.20 -12.05
C GLY A 60 -19.05 -14.66 -10.67
N PRO A 61 -18.56 -15.53 -9.76
CA PRO A 61 -17.99 -15.07 -8.49
C PRO A 61 -16.77 -14.19 -8.75
N LEU A 62 -16.64 -13.10 -7.98
CA LEU A 62 -15.49 -12.20 -8.04
C LEU A 62 -14.20 -12.97 -7.79
N ARG A 63 -13.33 -13.04 -8.81
CA ARG A 63 -12.00 -13.64 -8.70
C ARG A 63 -10.97 -12.55 -8.63
N THR A 64 -10.20 -12.57 -7.56
CA THR A 64 -9.09 -11.65 -7.35
C THR A 64 -7.81 -12.44 -7.13
N ARG A 65 -6.71 -12.04 -7.76
CA ARG A 65 -5.38 -12.59 -7.46
C ARG A 65 -4.50 -11.57 -6.75
N PRO A 66 -3.57 -12.01 -5.88
CA PRO A 66 -2.53 -11.14 -5.36
C PRO A 66 -1.72 -10.51 -6.51
N ALA A 67 -1.55 -9.19 -6.44
CA ALA A 67 -0.81 -8.40 -7.42
C ALA A 67 0.38 -7.66 -6.80
N GLY A 68 0.29 -7.31 -5.52
CA GLY A 68 1.34 -6.55 -4.85
C GLY A 68 1.08 -6.31 -3.37
N TRP A 69 1.86 -5.41 -2.80
CA TRP A 69 1.70 -4.87 -1.46
C TRP A 69 1.79 -3.36 -1.50
N ARG A 70 0.89 -2.69 -0.80
CA ARG A 70 0.96 -1.25 -0.57
C ARG A 70 1.27 -0.99 0.89
N PHE A 71 2.13 -0.03 1.15
CA PHE A 71 2.50 0.45 2.47
C PHE A 71 2.09 1.91 2.56
N LEU A 72 1.48 2.33 3.65
CA LEU A 72 1.33 3.75 3.95
C LEU A 72 2.69 4.29 4.38
N VAL A 73 3.10 5.44 3.84
CA VAL A 73 4.36 6.08 4.19
C VAL A 73 4.08 7.17 5.21
N ARG A 74 4.52 6.98 6.46
CA ARG A 74 4.34 7.91 7.57
C ARG A 74 5.41 9.00 7.55
N GLY A 75 4.99 10.23 7.75
CA GLY A 75 5.84 11.38 8.04
C GLY A 75 5.50 11.98 9.41
N GLY A 76 5.59 11.18 10.47
CA GLY A 76 4.99 11.47 11.77
C GLY A 76 3.61 10.82 11.91
N GLU A 77 2.63 11.56 12.43
CA GLU A 77 1.30 11.02 12.77
C GLU A 77 0.38 10.75 11.56
N ARG A 78 0.75 11.20 10.35
CA ARG A 78 -0.08 11.06 9.14
C ARG A 78 0.69 10.37 8.04
N ALA A 79 -0.02 9.67 7.14
CA ALA A 79 0.63 9.32 5.88
C ALA A 79 0.80 10.54 4.99
N VAL A 80 1.99 10.62 4.41
CA VAL A 80 2.34 11.60 3.38
C VAL A 80 2.24 11.00 1.98
N ALA A 81 2.27 9.67 1.88
CA ALA A 81 2.12 8.92 0.63
C ALA A 81 1.77 7.45 0.91
N ALA A 82 1.70 6.66 -0.14
CA ALA A 82 1.82 5.23 -0.13
C ALA A 82 2.94 4.76 -1.06
N ALA A 83 3.49 3.59 -0.79
CA ALA A 83 4.53 2.95 -1.57
C ALA A 83 4.08 1.55 -1.98
N GLU A 84 4.28 1.18 -3.24
CA GLU A 84 3.91 -0.14 -3.74
C GLU A 84 5.13 -1.00 -4.06
N ALA A 85 5.01 -2.27 -3.70
CA ALA A 85 5.88 -3.34 -4.14
C ALA A 85 5.07 -4.37 -4.94
N ARG A 86 5.63 -4.84 -6.05
CA ARG A 86 5.00 -5.84 -6.91
C ARG A 86 5.87 -7.09 -7.00
N LEU A 87 5.23 -8.22 -7.26
CA LEU A 87 5.95 -9.46 -7.56
C LEU A 87 6.29 -9.50 -9.05
N THR A 88 7.57 -9.62 -9.37
CA THR A 88 8.11 -9.82 -10.73
C THR A 88 8.72 -11.22 -10.84
N ALA A 89 9.19 -11.60 -12.04
CA ALA A 89 9.92 -12.85 -12.25
C ALA A 89 11.19 -12.96 -11.39
N ASP A 90 11.84 -11.82 -11.09
CA ASP A 90 13.07 -11.74 -10.29
C ASP A 90 12.79 -11.58 -8.78
N GLY A 91 11.52 -11.57 -8.38
CA GLY A 91 11.09 -11.43 -6.99
C GLY A 91 10.37 -10.10 -6.71
N TRP A 92 10.39 -9.67 -5.45
CA TRP A 92 9.68 -8.45 -5.04
C TRP A 92 10.48 -7.21 -5.39
N THR A 93 9.85 -6.29 -6.13
CA THR A 93 10.47 -5.01 -6.51
C THR A 93 9.59 -3.85 -6.09
N PHE A 94 10.21 -2.73 -5.74
CA PHE A 94 9.51 -1.46 -5.63
C PHE A 94 8.88 -1.12 -6.99
N SER A 95 7.66 -0.60 -6.98
CA SER A 95 6.94 -0.17 -8.17
C SER A 95 6.91 1.35 -8.27
N HIS A 96 6.23 2.02 -7.35
CA HIS A 96 6.08 3.47 -7.38
C HIS A 96 5.60 4.00 -6.02
N PHE A 97 5.77 5.31 -5.83
CA PHE A 97 5.07 6.07 -4.80
C PHE A 97 3.78 6.63 -5.37
N CYS A 98 2.75 6.66 -4.55
CA CYS A 98 1.43 7.13 -4.93
C CYS A 98 0.87 7.99 -3.78
N GLY A 99 0.39 9.19 -4.08
CA GLY A 99 -0.28 10.08 -3.11
C GLY A 99 -1.57 10.70 -3.64
N GLY A 100 -2.22 11.49 -2.79
CA GLY A 100 -3.52 12.10 -3.10
C GLY A 100 -4.63 11.54 -2.21
N PRO A 101 -5.91 11.71 -2.59
CA PRO A 101 -7.04 11.47 -1.69
C PRO A 101 -7.17 10.02 -1.22
N TYR A 102 -6.67 9.05 -1.99
CA TYR A 102 -6.73 7.64 -1.62
C TYR A 102 -5.86 7.27 -0.41
N VAL A 103 -4.79 8.02 -0.12
CA VAL A 103 -3.96 7.77 1.07
C VAL A 103 -4.79 8.06 2.32
N ASN A 104 -5.40 9.26 2.37
CA ASN A 104 -6.28 9.65 3.47
C ASN A 104 -7.51 8.75 3.58
N ALA A 105 -8.12 8.39 2.43
CA ALA A 105 -9.27 7.48 2.43
C ALA A 105 -8.89 6.09 2.97
N THR A 106 -7.70 5.59 2.65
CA THR A 106 -7.20 4.31 3.19
C THR A 106 -7.00 4.41 4.69
N GLU A 107 -6.37 5.49 5.20
CA GLU A 107 -6.22 5.72 6.64
C GLU A 107 -7.56 5.75 7.37
N GLN A 108 -8.53 6.49 6.83
CA GLN A 108 -9.87 6.60 7.40
C GLN A 108 -10.58 5.25 7.42
N ALA A 109 -10.51 4.48 6.33
CA ALA A 109 -11.11 3.16 6.25
C ALA A 109 -10.50 2.19 7.27
N LEU A 110 -9.19 2.22 7.46
CA LEU A 110 -8.52 1.40 8.48
C LEU A 110 -8.94 1.82 9.89
N HIS A 111 -8.99 3.12 10.17
CA HIS A 111 -9.46 3.62 11.46
C HIS A 111 -10.91 3.20 11.74
N GLN A 112 -11.80 3.33 10.76
CA GLN A 112 -13.19 2.90 10.88
C GLN A 112 -13.29 1.38 11.10
N ALA A 113 -12.48 0.59 10.41
CA ALA A 113 -12.51 -0.85 10.53
C ALA A 113 -11.94 -1.36 11.87
N GLU A 114 -11.01 -0.64 12.49
CA GLU A 114 -10.56 -0.89 13.88
C GLU A 114 -11.68 -0.68 14.92
N LEU A 115 -12.68 0.15 14.63
CA LEU A 115 -13.83 0.38 15.52
C LEU A 115 -14.88 -0.74 15.43
N LEU A 116 -14.79 -1.62 14.43
CA LEU A 116 -15.72 -2.74 14.26
C LEU A 116 -15.35 -3.89 15.19
N THR A 117 -16.34 -4.58 15.76
CA THR A 117 -16.09 -5.72 16.65
C THR A 117 -15.73 -7.01 15.91
N THR A 118 -16.08 -7.09 14.63
CA THR A 118 -15.83 -8.26 13.79
C THR A 118 -14.37 -8.28 13.34
N PRO A 119 -13.67 -9.44 13.44
CA PRO A 119 -12.31 -9.54 12.94
C PRO A 119 -12.28 -9.47 11.41
N TYR A 120 -11.53 -8.50 10.87
CA TYR A 120 -11.38 -8.32 9.43
C TYR A 120 -9.90 -8.33 9.03
N GLN A 121 -9.65 -8.75 7.79
CA GLN A 121 -8.34 -8.61 7.16
C GLN A 121 -8.44 -7.57 6.04
N PRO A 122 -7.80 -6.40 6.16
CA PRO A 122 -7.87 -5.39 5.13
C PRO A 122 -7.11 -5.83 3.87
N ARG A 123 -7.71 -5.57 2.71
CA ARG A 123 -7.14 -5.84 1.38
C ARG A 123 -7.49 -4.70 0.45
N LEU A 124 -6.56 -4.32 -0.41
CA LEU A 124 -6.81 -3.35 -1.47
C LEU A 124 -7.23 -4.10 -2.74
N LEU A 125 -8.27 -3.60 -3.39
CA LEU A 125 -8.71 -4.07 -4.69
C LEU A 125 -8.28 -3.05 -5.75
N SER A 126 -7.50 -3.50 -6.73
CA SER A 126 -7.17 -2.76 -7.94
C SER A 126 -8.08 -3.21 -9.07
N VAL A 127 -8.70 -2.26 -9.75
CA VAL A 127 -9.54 -2.49 -10.93
C VAL A 127 -8.77 -1.93 -12.14
N PRO A 128 -8.47 -2.76 -13.15
CA PRO A 128 -7.72 -2.35 -14.33
C PRO A 128 -8.48 -1.39 -15.24
#